data_AF-A0A453NY60-F1
#
_entry.id   AF-A0A453NY60-F1
#
_cell.length_a   1.000
_cell.length_b   1.000
_cell.length_c   1.000
_cell.angle_alpha   90.00
_cell.angle_beta   90.00
_cell.angle_gamma   90.00
#
_symmetry.space_group_name_H-M   'P 1'
#
loop_
_entity.id
_entity.type
_entity.pdbx_description
1 polymer ?
#
loop_
_entity_poly.entity_id
_entity_poly.type
_entity_poly.pdbx_seq_one_letter_code
_entity_poly.pdbx_strand_id
1 'polypeptide(L)'
;SKRMEMFLESCFPSSYILIDTHPCRHDPSHVVTHRIQTSVADFAASLCQCNLERKTSRWKDILMVLNSAVSQEIMFHVHAEFLLTEPYVAHVIGEALYGDAAMFVGNSMVIRDLNMFGKGWLDHTTNGDNMMMHNIPDFIGATVSGNRGASGIDGLLSTAIGFAVGSNKHVCCVVGDVSFLHDTNGLSLLNQR
;
A
#
# COMPACT_ATOMS: atom_id res chain seq x y z
N SER A 1 6.83 -2.25 8.07
CA SER A 1 5.79 -2.46 9.10
C SER A 1 6.42 -3.18 10.27
N LYS A 2 6.30 -2.65 11.50
CA LYS A 2 6.95 -3.21 12.70
C LYS A 2 6.60 -4.69 12.94
N ARG A 3 5.36 -5.11 12.65
CA ARG A 3 4.93 -6.51 12.83
C ARG A 3 5.68 -7.47 11.90
N MET A 4 5.87 -7.07 10.64
CA MET A 4 6.61 -7.89 9.68
C MET A 4 8.09 -8.00 10.07
N GLU A 5 8.68 -6.89 10.52
CA GLU A 5 10.06 -6.84 11.00
C GLU A 5 10.26 -7.76 12.21
N MET A 6 9.39 -7.65 13.23
CA MET A 6 9.38 -8.55 14.38
C MET A 6 9.18 -10.02 13.98
N PHE A 7 8.31 -10.29 13.00
CA PHE A 7 8.11 -11.65 12.50
C PHE A 7 9.39 -12.21 11.88
N LEU A 8 10.04 -11.45 10.98
CA LEU A 8 11.29 -11.85 10.33
C LEU A 8 12.44 -12.04 11.32
N GLU A 9 12.54 -11.17 12.34
CA GLU A 9 13.50 -11.32 13.43
C GLU A 9 13.24 -12.58 14.27
N SER A 10 11.97 -12.86 14.56
CA SER A 10 11.60 -14.03 15.38
C SER A 10 11.77 -15.37 14.65
N CYS A 11 11.46 -15.42 13.35
CA CYS A 11 11.55 -16.66 12.59
C CYS A 11 12.95 -16.90 12.01
N PHE A 12 13.75 -15.84 11.84
CA PHE A 12 15.12 -15.85 11.32
C PHE A 12 15.28 -16.81 10.13
N PRO A 13 14.68 -16.48 8.98
CA PRO A 13 14.54 -17.41 7.87
C PRO A 13 15.91 -17.83 7.31
N SER A 14 16.06 -19.11 6.98
CA SER A 14 17.28 -19.64 6.36
C SER A 14 17.56 -19.06 4.96
N SER A 15 16.52 -18.55 4.29
CA SER A 15 16.62 -17.81 3.04
C SER A 15 15.62 -16.65 3.02
N TYR A 16 16.17 -15.45 2.89
CA TYR A 16 15.46 -14.21 2.63
C TYR A 16 16.12 -13.47 1.46
N ILE A 17 15.37 -13.36 0.36
CA ILE A 17 15.80 -12.72 -0.89
C ILE A 17 15.19 -11.31 -0.98
N LEU A 18 16.05 -10.29 -1.03
CA LEU A 18 15.66 -8.91 -1.28
C LEU A 18 15.97 -8.54 -2.73
N ILE A 19 14.97 -8.06 -3.45
CA ILE A 19 15.10 -7.56 -4.83
C ILE A 19 14.93 -6.04 -4.78
N ASP A 20 15.91 -5.31 -5.29
CA ASP A 20 15.89 -3.85 -5.32
C ASP A 20 16.67 -3.33 -6.55
N THR A 21 16.36 -2.13 -7.02
CA THR A 21 16.97 -1.56 -8.23
C THR A 21 18.24 -0.76 -7.97
N HIS A 22 18.41 -0.24 -6.76
CA HIS A 22 19.58 0.55 -6.37
C HIS A 22 20.57 -0.27 -5.53
N PRO A 23 21.77 0.23 -5.20
CA PRO A 23 22.74 -0.50 -4.37
C PRO A 23 22.57 -0.30 -2.85
N CYS A 24 21.76 0.68 -2.40
CA CYS A 24 21.61 1.00 -0.98
C CYS A 24 21.07 -0.19 -0.15
N ARG A 25 21.51 -0.25 1.11
CA ARG A 25 21.13 -1.31 2.06
C ARG A 25 19.79 -0.98 2.72
N HIS A 26 18.73 -1.68 2.31
CA HIS A 26 17.40 -1.66 2.93
C HIS A 26 17.18 -2.93 3.74
N ASP A 27 17.81 -3.02 4.91
CA ASP A 27 17.86 -4.21 5.75
C ASP A 27 18.09 -3.82 7.23
N PRO A 28 17.07 -3.23 7.88
CA PRO A 28 17.19 -2.70 9.24
C PRO A 28 17.49 -3.78 10.28
N SER A 29 16.88 -4.96 10.15
CA SER A 29 17.08 -6.09 11.07
C SER A 29 18.30 -6.96 10.75
N HIS A 30 19.03 -6.67 9.67
CA HIS A 30 20.22 -7.43 9.27
C HIS A 30 19.96 -8.93 8.99
N VAL A 31 18.79 -9.26 8.46
CA VAL A 31 18.33 -10.65 8.22
C VAL A 31 18.30 -11.05 6.74
N VAL A 32 18.58 -10.11 5.83
CA VAL A 32 18.65 -10.42 4.38
C VAL A 32 19.83 -11.33 4.08
N THR A 33 19.54 -12.48 3.46
CA THR A 33 20.57 -13.48 3.10
C THR A 33 21.08 -13.33 1.66
N HIS A 34 20.20 -12.94 0.75
CA HIS A 34 20.50 -12.79 -0.67
C HIS A 34 19.94 -11.46 -1.16
N ARG A 35 20.78 -10.68 -1.84
CA ARG A 35 20.37 -9.42 -2.44
C ARG A 35 20.58 -9.48 -3.94
N ILE A 36 19.54 -9.19 -4.71
CA ILE A 36 19.56 -9.23 -6.16
C ILE A 36 19.24 -7.82 -6.67
N GLN A 37 20.21 -7.18 -7.35
CA GLN A 37 20.02 -5.85 -7.89
C GLN A 37 19.42 -5.92 -9.29
N THR A 38 18.11 -5.75 -9.40
CA THR A 38 17.36 -5.78 -10.67
C THR A 38 15.96 -5.20 -10.48
N SER A 39 15.23 -4.94 -11.56
CA SER A 39 13.82 -4.58 -11.47
C SER A 39 12.98 -5.81 -11.08
N VAL A 40 11.86 -5.58 -10.39
CA VAL A 40 10.91 -6.66 -10.04
C VAL A 40 10.39 -7.36 -11.30
N ALA A 41 10.18 -6.61 -12.38
CA ALA A 41 9.73 -7.14 -13.67
C ALA A 41 10.75 -8.11 -14.29
N ASP A 42 12.02 -7.71 -14.35
CA ASP A 42 13.10 -8.54 -14.91
C ASP A 42 13.35 -9.79 -14.05
N PHE A 43 13.29 -9.64 -12.72
CA PHE A 43 13.40 -10.76 -11.81
C PHE A 43 12.24 -11.76 -12.01
N ALA A 44 11.01 -11.27 -12.08
CA ALA A 44 9.83 -12.11 -12.32
C ALA A 44 9.91 -12.81 -13.69
N ALA A 45 10.30 -12.10 -14.75
CA ALA A 45 10.49 -12.66 -16.08
C ALA A 45 11.55 -13.77 -16.09
N SER A 46 12.65 -13.58 -15.35
CA SER A 46 13.69 -14.60 -15.19
C SER A 46 13.19 -15.83 -14.43
N LEU A 47 12.39 -15.63 -13.36
CA LEU A 47 11.78 -16.73 -12.62
C LEU A 47 10.79 -17.55 -13.48
N CYS A 48 10.05 -16.91 -14.37
CA CYS A 48 9.14 -17.60 -15.29
C CYS A 48 9.86 -18.50 -16.30
N GLN A 49 11.14 -18.22 -16.60
CA GLN A 49 11.97 -19.05 -17.48
C GLN A 49 12.58 -20.26 -16.73
N CYS A 50 12.65 -20.19 -15.40
CA CYS A 50 13.12 -21.29 -14.57
C CYS A 50 12.05 -22.38 -14.44
N ASN A 51 12.43 -23.64 -14.65
CA ASN A 51 11.55 -24.77 -14.41
C ASN A 51 11.49 -25.09 -12.90
N LEU A 52 10.73 -24.27 -12.15
CA LEU A 52 10.51 -24.46 -10.72
C LEU A 52 9.36 -25.45 -10.51
N GLU A 53 9.64 -26.56 -9.83
CA GLU A 53 8.58 -27.49 -9.43
C GLU A 53 7.58 -26.77 -8.51
N ARG A 54 6.34 -26.64 -8.99
CA ARG A 54 5.27 -26.04 -8.21
C ARG A 54 4.83 -27.03 -7.14
N LYS A 55 5.42 -26.95 -5.95
CA LYS A 55 4.94 -27.70 -4.78
C LYS A 55 3.52 -27.26 -4.45
N THR A 56 2.57 -28.18 -4.58
CA THR A 56 1.20 -27.97 -4.11
C THR A 56 1.25 -27.93 -2.58
N SER A 57 1.10 -26.73 -2.03
CA SER A 57 1.08 -26.53 -0.58
C SER A 57 -0.29 -26.02 -0.17
N ARG A 58 -0.87 -26.67 0.87
CA ARG A 58 -2.06 -26.18 1.56
C ARG A 58 -1.87 -24.80 2.19
N TRP A 59 -0.63 -24.29 2.23
CA TRP A 59 -0.29 -22.98 2.77
C TRP A 59 -1.10 -21.85 2.14
N LYS A 60 -1.30 -21.88 0.82
CA LYS A 60 -2.14 -20.89 0.13
C LYS A 60 -3.57 -20.92 0.68
N ASP A 61 -4.16 -22.10 0.80
CA ASP A 61 -5.53 -22.27 1.26
C ASP A 61 -5.68 -21.82 2.73
N ILE A 62 -4.70 -22.15 3.58
CA ILE A 62 -4.64 -21.70 4.97
C ILE A 62 -4.61 -20.17 5.04
N LEU A 63 -3.72 -19.52 4.27
CA LEU A 63 -3.63 -18.06 4.25
C LEU A 63 -4.92 -17.41 3.75
N MET A 64 -5.58 -17.99 2.75
CA MET A 64 -6.87 -17.49 2.26
C MET A 64 -7.97 -17.59 3.33
N VAL A 65 -8.04 -18.71 4.06
CA VAL A 65 -9.00 -18.90 5.16
C VAL A 65 -8.74 -17.91 6.29
N LEU A 66 -7.48 -17.75 6.71
CA LEU A 66 -7.11 -16.80 7.76
C LEU A 66 -7.40 -15.35 7.35
N ASN A 67 -7.09 -14.99 6.10
CA ASN A 67 -7.40 -13.65 5.58
C ASN A 67 -8.91 -13.38 5.58
N SER A 68 -9.72 -14.38 5.19
CA SER A 68 -11.18 -14.28 5.21
C SER A 68 -11.72 -14.08 6.63
N ALA A 69 -11.26 -14.89 7.59
CA ALA A 69 -11.68 -14.78 8.99
C ALA A 69 -11.34 -13.41 9.60
N VAL A 70 -10.12 -12.91 9.37
CA VAL A 70 -9.70 -11.57 9.83
C VAL A 70 -10.52 -10.47 9.16
N SER A 71 -10.80 -10.59 7.86
CA SER A 71 -11.60 -9.60 7.12
C SER A 71 -13.03 -9.52 7.66
N GLN A 72 -13.63 -10.65 8.02
CA GLN A 72 -14.96 -10.72 8.64
C GLN A 72 -14.98 -10.04 10.01
N GLU A 73 -13.95 -10.31 10.84
CA GLU A 73 -13.85 -9.73 12.17
C GLU A 73 -13.65 -8.21 12.13
N ILE A 74 -12.81 -7.71 11.22
CA ILE A 74 -12.63 -6.28 10.96
C ILE A 74 -13.98 -5.67 10.56
N MET A 75 -14.68 -6.26 9.59
CA MET A 75 -15.96 -5.75 9.11
C MET A 75 -16.99 -5.70 10.22
N PHE A 76 -17.07 -6.74 11.06
CA PHE A 76 -17.98 -6.80 12.19
C PHE A 76 -17.70 -5.67 13.19
N HIS A 77 -16.46 -5.51 13.64
CA HIS A 77 -16.11 -4.49 14.64
C HIS A 77 -16.20 -3.06 14.12
N VAL A 78 -15.80 -2.83 12.86
CA VAL A 78 -15.89 -1.50 12.25
C VAL A 78 -17.34 -1.03 12.14
N HIS A 79 -18.30 -1.94 11.95
CA HIS A 79 -19.72 -1.59 11.83
C HIS A 79 -20.54 -1.82 13.12
N ALA A 80 -19.93 -2.39 14.18
CA ALA A 80 -20.62 -2.68 15.43
C ALA A 80 -21.03 -1.40 16.17
N GLU A 81 -20.20 -0.36 16.09
CA GLU A 81 -20.46 0.95 16.69
C GLU A 81 -20.72 1.95 15.56
N PHE A 82 -21.89 2.59 15.55
CA PHE A 82 -22.25 3.65 14.58
C PHE A 82 -21.51 4.98 14.89
N LEU A 83 -20.21 4.89 15.17
CA LEU A 83 -19.34 5.99 15.52
C LEU A 83 -18.27 6.18 14.45
N LEU A 84 -17.92 7.44 14.17
CA LEU A 84 -16.81 7.76 13.30
C LEU A 84 -15.50 7.54 14.06
N THR A 85 -14.80 6.46 13.74
CA THR A 85 -13.50 6.09 14.36
C THR A 85 -12.39 6.05 13.31
N GLU A 86 -11.12 6.15 13.73
CA GLU A 86 -9.98 6.05 12.81
C GLU A 86 -9.98 4.73 12.01
N PRO A 87 -10.23 3.55 12.63
CA PRO A 87 -10.36 2.29 11.89
C PRO A 87 -11.53 2.29 10.90
N TYR A 88 -12.66 2.90 11.26
CA TYR A 88 -13.81 3.03 10.37
C TYR A 88 -13.46 3.86 9.14
N VAL A 89 -12.90 5.06 9.34
CA VAL A 89 -12.47 5.92 8.25
C VAL A 89 -11.46 5.19 7.36
N ALA A 90 -10.44 4.55 7.94
CA ALA A 90 -9.45 3.79 7.18
C ALA A 90 -10.08 2.64 6.36
N HIS A 91 -11.13 2.00 6.87
CA HIS A 91 -11.82 0.93 6.18
C HIS A 91 -12.63 1.42 4.98
N VAL A 92 -13.37 2.51 5.14
CA VAL A 92 -14.32 3.00 4.12
C VAL A 92 -13.74 4.04 3.17
N ILE A 93 -12.62 4.69 3.50
CA ILE A 93 -12.14 5.86 2.73
C ILE A 93 -11.86 5.55 1.26
N GLY A 94 -11.39 4.35 0.93
CA GLY A 94 -11.15 4.00 -0.47
C GLY A 94 -12.41 3.62 -1.24
N GLU A 95 -13.57 3.49 -0.58
CA GLU A 95 -14.86 3.49 -1.28
C GLU A 95 -15.19 4.88 -1.84
N ALA A 96 -14.49 5.94 -1.40
CA ALA A 96 -14.60 7.27 -2.00
C ALA A 96 -13.68 7.44 -3.24
N LEU A 97 -12.80 6.48 -3.52
CA LEU A 97 -11.92 6.51 -4.70
C LEU A 97 -12.67 5.90 -5.89
N TYR A 98 -13.10 6.74 -6.82
CA TYR A 98 -13.78 6.33 -8.06
C TYR A 98 -12.95 6.73 -9.27
N GLY A 99 -12.89 5.84 -10.28
CA GLY A 99 -12.17 6.07 -11.54
C GLY A 99 -10.69 6.36 -11.34
N ASP A 100 -10.16 7.35 -12.05
CA ASP A 100 -8.74 7.73 -12.03
C ASP A 100 -8.28 8.45 -10.75
N ALA A 101 -9.05 8.39 -9.65
CA ALA A 101 -8.65 8.99 -8.38
C ALA A 101 -7.39 8.32 -7.82
N ALA A 102 -6.57 9.12 -7.15
CA ALA A 102 -5.40 8.67 -6.40
C ALA A 102 -5.54 9.07 -4.93
N MET A 103 -4.82 8.40 -4.05
CA MET A 103 -4.81 8.70 -2.62
C MET A 103 -3.41 9.13 -2.19
N PHE A 104 -3.34 10.21 -1.43
CA PHE A 104 -2.14 10.58 -0.68
C PHE A 104 -2.38 10.31 0.80
N VAL A 105 -1.45 9.59 1.42
CA VAL A 105 -1.58 9.11 2.78
C VAL A 105 -0.51 9.76 3.67
N GLY A 106 -0.98 10.44 4.70
CA GLY A 106 -0.16 11.01 5.75
C GLY A 106 0.54 9.95 6.60
N ASN A 107 1.59 10.38 7.28
CA ASN A 107 2.35 9.52 8.20
C ASN A 107 1.61 9.31 9.54
N SER A 108 2.26 8.65 10.50
CA SER A 108 1.70 8.32 11.83
C SER A 108 0.55 7.31 11.79
N MET A 109 -0.58 7.58 12.44
CA MET A 109 -1.71 6.63 12.58
C MET A 109 -2.41 6.38 11.26
N VAL A 110 -2.61 7.39 10.41
CA VAL A 110 -3.33 7.25 9.14
C VAL A 110 -2.79 6.11 8.26
N ILE A 111 -1.48 6.08 7.98
CA ILE A 111 -0.88 4.98 7.18
C ILE A 111 -0.95 3.62 7.88
N ARG A 112 -0.94 3.59 9.22
CA ARG A 112 -1.00 2.36 10.01
C ARG A 112 -2.41 1.79 10.00
N ASP A 113 -3.41 2.63 10.16
CA ASP A 113 -4.82 2.25 10.15
C ASP A 113 -5.22 1.80 8.75
N LEU A 114 -4.78 2.50 7.69
CA LEU A 114 -4.99 2.02 6.33
C LEU A 114 -4.30 0.67 6.06
N ASN A 115 -3.08 0.45 6.56
CA ASN A 115 -2.42 -0.85 6.44
C ASN A 115 -3.11 -1.96 7.24
N MET A 116 -3.82 -1.63 8.33
CA MET A 116 -4.42 -2.61 9.24
C MET A 116 -5.89 -2.91 8.94
N PHE A 117 -6.66 -1.89 8.57
CA PHE A 117 -8.12 -1.96 8.39
C PHE A 117 -8.55 -1.65 6.96
N GLY A 118 -7.65 -1.14 6.11
CA GLY A 118 -7.95 -0.84 4.72
C GLY A 118 -8.44 -2.07 3.97
N LYS A 119 -9.49 -1.87 3.17
CA LYS A 119 -10.02 -2.87 2.25
C LYS A 119 -9.25 -2.75 0.92
N GLY A 120 -9.01 -3.86 0.23
CA GLY A 120 -8.40 -3.80 -1.10
C GLY A 120 -9.31 -3.04 -2.07
N TRP A 121 -8.82 -1.93 -2.62
CA TRP A 121 -9.58 -1.10 -3.58
C TRP A 121 -9.16 -1.50 -5.00
N LEU A 122 -9.97 -2.37 -5.61
CA LEU A 122 -9.88 -2.64 -7.04
C LEU A 122 -10.58 -1.51 -7.78
N ASP A 123 -9.96 -1.02 -8.84
CA ASP A 123 -10.61 -0.10 -9.76
C ASP A 123 -11.77 -0.83 -10.45
N HIS A 124 -13.00 -0.45 -10.12
CA HIS A 124 -14.22 -1.03 -10.68
C HIS A 124 -14.52 -0.54 -12.11
N THR A 125 -13.66 0.27 -12.73
CA THR A 125 -13.94 0.89 -14.04
C THR A 125 -13.53 0.09 -15.27
N THR A 126 -12.79 -1.02 -15.13
CA THR A 126 -12.66 -1.95 -16.27
C THR A 126 -13.95 -2.76 -16.41
N ASN A 127 -14.88 -2.22 -17.20
CA ASN A 127 -16.00 -2.93 -17.80
C ASN A 127 -15.62 -4.38 -18.15
N GLY A 128 -16.47 -5.32 -17.77
CA GLY A 128 -16.27 -6.77 -17.86
C GLY A 128 -16.13 -7.37 -19.26
N ASP A 129 -15.79 -6.59 -20.29
CA ASP A 129 -15.77 -7.03 -21.68
C ASP A 129 -14.38 -7.07 -22.35
N ASN A 130 -13.33 -6.51 -21.73
CA ASN A 130 -11.98 -6.46 -22.34
C ASN A 130 -10.91 -7.24 -21.57
N MET A 131 -11.27 -8.35 -20.94
CA MET A 131 -10.34 -9.21 -20.19
C MET A 131 -9.48 -10.14 -21.08
N MET A 132 -9.40 -9.87 -22.39
CA MET A 132 -8.71 -10.71 -23.37
C MET A 132 -8.03 -9.87 -24.46
N MET A 133 -6.98 -9.14 -24.10
CA MET A 133 -5.79 -8.83 -24.93
C MET A 133 -5.10 -7.61 -24.32
N HIS A 134 -4.09 -7.84 -23.50
CA HIS A 134 -2.78 -7.18 -23.53
C HIS A 134 -1.94 -7.81 -22.41
N ASN A 135 -0.72 -8.21 -22.75
CA ASN A 135 0.22 -8.87 -21.85
C ASN A 135 0.53 -7.96 -20.66
N ILE A 136 0.41 -8.51 -19.45
CA ILE A 136 0.54 -7.87 -18.13
C ILE A 136 -0.73 -7.07 -17.77
N PRO A 137 -1.50 -7.43 -16.72
CA PRO A 137 -2.63 -6.59 -16.33
C PRO A 137 -2.07 -5.26 -15.84
N ASP A 138 -2.45 -4.18 -16.51
CA ASP A 138 -2.33 -2.82 -15.98
C ASP A 138 -2.84 -2.84 -14.53
N PHE A 139 -2.08 -2.24 -13.62
CA PHE A 139 -2.37 -2.27 -12.18
C PHE A 139 -3.84 -1.90 -11.90
N ILE A 140 -4.66 -2.90 -11.56
CA ILE A 140 -6.09 -2.76 -11.27
C ILE A 140 -6.26 -2.30 -9.80
N GLY A 141 -5.76 -1.11 -9.48
CA GLY A 141 -5.84 -0.58 -8.12
C GLY A 141 -5.66 0.93 -8.07
N ALA A 142 -6.19 1.55 -7.01
CA ALA A 142 -6.00 2.98 -6.79
C ALA A 142 -4.52 3.30 -6.55
N THR A 143 -4.01 4.37 -7.18
CA THR A 143 -2.64 4.82 -6.93
C THR A 143 -2.55 5.43 -5.54
N VAL A 144 -1.68 4.89 -4.68
CA VAL A 144 -1.46 5.39 -3.31
C VAL A 144 -0.04 5.91 -3.16
N SER A 145 0.12 7.13 -2.65
CA SER A 145 1.41 7.78 -2.39
C SER A 145 1.51 8.28 -0.96
N GLY A 146 2.73 8.48 -0.47
CA GLY A 146 3.00 9.02 0.86
C GLY A 146 4.49 9.16 1.16
N ASN A 147 4.84 10.05 2.10
CA ASN A 147 6.23 10.38 2.42
C ASN A 147 6.86 9.35 3.37
N ARG A 148 7.22 8.17 2.86
CA ARG A 148 7.71 7.03 3.68
C ARG A 148 9.23 6.96 3.89
N GLY A 149 10.02 7.84 3.25
CA GLY A 149 11.47 7.88 3.39
C GLY A 149 11.92 8.18 4.84
N ALA A 150 11.77 9.44 5.27
CA ALA A 150 12.03 9.84 6.66
C ALA A 150 10.79 9.74 7.56
N SER A 151 9.58 9.58 6.97
CA SER A 151 8.31 9.44 7.71
C SER A 151 7.91 10.63 8.61
N GLY A 152 8.42 11.84 8.35
CA GLY A 152 8.05 13.07 9.07
C GLY A 152 6.65 13.61 8.69
N ILE A 153 6.15 14.58 9.46
CA ILE A 153 4.86 15.25 9.19
C ILE A 153 5.00 16.52 8.36
N ASP A 154 6.23 16.88 8.01
CA ASP A 154 6.57 18.08 7.25
C ASP A 154 6.15 17.95 5.78
N GLY A 155 5.52 19.01 5.25
CA GLY A 155 5.25 19.13 3.82
C GLY A 155 4.23 18.13 3.25
N LEU A 156 3.42 17.47 4.08
CA LEU A 156 2.45 16.47 3.60
C LEU A 156 1.38 17.06 2.66
N LEU A 157 0.82 18.22 2.99
CA LEU A 157 -0.14 18.91 2.12
C LEU A 157 0.53 19.43 0.86
N SER A 158 1.72 20.03 1.01
CA SER A 158 2.50 20.51 -0.14
C SER A 158 2.85 19.38 -1.12
N THR A 159 3.29 18.22 -0.61
CA THR A 159 3.53 17.02 -1.44
C THR A 159 2.23 16.47 -2.03
N ALA A 160 1.14 16.42 -1.28
CA ALA A 160 -0.16 15.95 -1.80
C ALA A 160 -0.64 16.79 -2.98
N ILE A 161 -0.52 18.13 -2.86
CA ILE A 161 -0.85 19.06 -3.94
C ILE A 161 0.08 18.83 -5.14
N GLY A 162 1.40 18.75 -4.92
CA GLY A 162 2.37 18.45 -5.97
C GLY A 162 2.09 17.12 -6.68
N PHE A 163 1.70 16.09 -5.93
CA PHE A 163 1.30 14.79 -6.46
C PHE A 163 0.04 14.90 -7.31
N ALA A 164 -0.97 15.66 -6.88
CA ALA A 164 -2.16 15.92 -7.68
C ALA A 164 -1.82 16.63 -8.99
N VAL A 165 -0.91 17.62 -8.95
CA VAL A 165 -0.43 18.33 -10.14
C VAL A 165 0.28 17.37 -11.11
N GLY A 166 1.28 16.64 -10.60
CA GLY A 166 2.15 15.81 -11.44
C GLY A 166 1.48 14.56 -11.98
N SER A 167 0.51 14.00 -11.25
CA SER A 167 -0.28 12.85 -11.70
C SER A 167 -1.43 13.24 -12.62
N ASN A 168 -1.84 14.52 -12.63
CA ASN A 168 -3.06 14.99 -13.32
C ASN A 168 -4.31 14.17 -12.92
N LYS A 169 -4.40 13.78 -11.63
CA LYS A 169 -5.49 12.99 -11.06
C LYS A 169 -6.18 13.72 -9.92
N HIS A 170 -7.42 13.32 -9.63
CA HIS A 170 -8.10 13.73 -8.41
C HIS A 170 -7.45 13.02 -7.21
N VAL A 171 -6.84 13.78 -6.31
CA VAL A 171 -6.15 13.22 -5.13
C VAL A 171 -6.99 13.40 -3.87
N CYS A 172 -7.35 12.28 -3.24
CA CYS A 172 -7.85 12.27 -1.87
C CYS A 172 -6.65 12.28 -0.92
N CYS A 173 -6.47 13.36 -0.17
CA CYS A 173 -5.41 13.47 0.84
C CYS A 173 -5.97 13.12 2.22
N VAL A 174 -5.46 12.06 2.84
CA VAL A 174 -5.84 11.62 4.18
C VAL A 174 -4.68 11.90 5.12
N VAL A 175 -4.87 12.82 6.08
CA VAL A 175 -3.84 13.23 7.05
C VAL A 175 -4.46 13.37 8.43
N GLY A 176 -3.66 13.18 9.47
CA GLY A 176 -4.08 13.46 10.85
C GLY A 176 -4.17 14.96 11.11
N ASP A 177 -4.98 15.34 12.10
CA ASP A 177 -5.21 16.73 12.53
C ASP A 177 -3.92 17.50 12.88
N VAL A 178 -3.03 16.89 13.66
CA VAL A 178 -1.74 17.51 14.03
C VAL A 178 -0.85 17.71 12.81
N SER A 179 -0.85 16.75 11.89
CA SER A 179 -0.06 16.85 10.65
C SER A 179 -0.64 17.89 9.69
N PHE A 180 -1.97 17.99 9.62
CA PHE A 180 -2.66 19.01 8.86
C PHE A 180 -2.33 20.40 9.40
N LEU A 181 -2.45 20.60 10.71
CA LEU A 181 -2.13 21.86 11.37
C LEU A 181 -0.67 22.27 11.10
N HIS A 182 0.26 21.32 11.21
CA HIS A 182 1.69 21.54 10.97
C HIS A 182 2.00 22.05 9.55
N ASP A 183 1.29 21.57 8.52
CA ASP A 183 1.54 21.94 7.12
C ASP A 183 0.44 22.84 6.51
N THR A 184 -0.36 23.54 7.34
CA THR A 184 -1.50 24.35 6.88
C THR A 184 -1.09 25.41 5.84
N ASN A 185 0.13 25.95 5.95
CA ASN A 185 0.69 26.90 4.98
C ASN A 185 0.73 26.35 3.55
N GLY A 186 0.81 25.02 3.37
CA GLY A 186 0.74 24.35 2.07
C GLY A 186 -0.57 24.58 1.33
N LEU A 187 -1.67 24.87 2.03
CA LEU A 187 -2.96 25.21 1.39
C LEU A 187 -2.89 26.49 0.54
N SER A 188 -1.93 27.38 0.81
CA SER A 188 -1.73 28.58 -0.02
C SER A 188 -1.40 28.26 -1.48
N LEU A 189 -0.85 27.07 -1.76
CA LEU A 189 -0.58 26.58 -3.11
C LEU A 189 -1.86 26.31 -3.92
N LEU A 190 -3.00 26.09 -3.26
CA LEU A 190 -4.29 25.94 -3.93
C LEU A 190 -4.82 27.28 -4.49
N ASN A 191 -4.44 28.41 -3.89
CA ASN A 191 -4.84 29.75 -4.35
C ASN A 191 -3.99 30.28 -5.51
N GLN A 192 -2.89 29.61 -5.85
CA GLN A 192 -2.03 29.97 -6.99
C GLN A 192 -2.49 29.31 -8.30
N ARG A 193 -3.74 28.84 -8.32
CA ARG A 193 -4.45 28.20 -9.42
C ARG A 193 -5.75 28.94 -9.65
#